data_AF-A0A4U3AS04-F1
#
_entry.id   AF-A0A4U3AS04-F1
#
_cell.length_a   1.000
_cell.length_b   1.000
_cell.length_c   1.000
_cell.angle_alpha   90.00
_cell.angle_beta   90.00
_cell.angle_gamma   90.00
#
_symmetry.space_group_name_H-M   'P 1'
#
loop_
_entity.id
_entity.type
_entity.pdbx_description
1 polymer ?
#
loop_
_entity_poly.entity_id
_entity_poly.type
_entity_poly.pdbx_seq_one_letter_code
_entity_poly.pdbx_strand_id
1 'polypeptide(L)' 'MSNRKVPLRKCVATQEMKSKRELVRIVRSKEGEVSIDLTGKKSGRGAYLSKDKESILQA' A
#
# COMPACT_ATOMS: atom_id res chain seq x y z
N MET A 1 -0.49 26.75 -11.15
CA MET A 1 -1.03 25.43 -10.78
C MET A 1 -0.61 25.13 -9.36
N SER A 2 -1.56 24.94 -8.43
CA SER A 2 -1.22 24.63 -7.03
C SER A 2 -0.44 23.31 -6.98
N ASN A 3 0.78 23.37 -6.43
CA ASN A 3 1.61 22.20 -6.18
C ASN A 3 0.91 21.35 -5.10
N ARG A 4 0.00 20.47 -5.51
CA ARG A 4 -0.67 19.55 -4.58
C ARG A 4 0.39 18.65 -3.97
N LYS A 5 0.57 18.75 -2.65
CA LYS A 5 1.44 17.84 -1.90
C LYS A 5 1.02 16.42 -2.23
N VAL A 6 1.92 15.65 -2.84
CA VAL A 6 1.69 14.22 -3.09
C VAL A 6 1.75 13.53 -1.73
N PRO A 7 0.65 12.96 -1.24
CA PRO A 7 0.63 12.42 0.10
C PRO A 7 1.44 11.11 0.12
N LEU A 8 2.38 11.03 1.06
CA LEU A 8 3.14 9.81 1.35
C LEU A 8 2.23 8.77 2.03
N ARG A 9 2.67 7.52 2.06
CA ARG A 9 1.96 6.41 2.72
C ARG A 9 2.95 5.64 3.58
N LYS A 10 2.46 5.09 4.68
CA LYS A 10 3.26 4.29 5.62
C LYS A 10 3.27 2.83 5.18
N CYS A 11 4.44 2.23 5.05
CA CYS A 11 4.59 0.78 4.94
C CYS A 11 4.17 0.13 6.27
N VAL A 12 3.34 -0.91 6.22
CA VAL A 12 2.87 -1.58 7.46
C VAL A 12 3.95 -2.47 8.10
N ALA A 13 4.90 -2.98 7.32
CA ALA A 13 6.00 -3.81 7.83
C ALA A 13 7.16 -2.97 8.40
N THR A 14 7.67 -2.02 7.62
CA THR A 14 8.85 -1.21 8.00
C THR A 14 8.51 0.06 8.75
N GLN A 15 7.23 0.47 8.77
CA GLN A 15 6.77 1.73 9.35
C GLN A 15 7.31 3.01 8.69
N GLU A 16 7.99 2.89 7.54
CA GLU A 16 8.54 4.04 6.81
C GLU A 16 7.50 4.73 5.94
N MET A 17 7.65 6.04 5.75
CA MET A 17 6.83 6.83 4.83
C MET A 17 7.45 6.80 3.43
N LYS A 18 6.74 6.24 2.45
CA LYS A 18 7.19 6.14 1.05
C LYS A 18 6.16 6.72 0.07
N SER A 19 6.62 6.99 -1.15
CA SER A 19 5.73 7.45 -2.21
C SER A 19 4.82 6.30 -2.70
N LYS A 20 3.68 6.64 -3.33
CA LYS A 20 2.75 5.62 -3.85
C LYS A 20 3.41 4.64 -4.83
N ARG A 21 4.42 5.08 -5.60
CA ARG A 21 5.08 4.26 -6.63
C ARG A 21 5.99 3.19 -6.05
N GLU A 22 6.46 3.38 -4.83
CA GLU A 22 7.38 2.49 -4.12
C GLU A 22 6.64 1.46 -3.26
N LEU A 23 5.31 1.50 -3.26
CA LEU A 23 4.48 0.67 -2.41
C LEU A 23 3.53 -0.20 -3.23
N VAL A 24 3.27 -1.39 -2.73
CA VAL A 24 2.23 -2.31 -3.20
C VAL A 24 1.05 -2.21 -2.26
N ARG A 25 -0.16 -2.01 -2.80
CA ARG A 25 -1.39 -2.01 -2.00
C ARG A 25 -1.96 -3.43 -1.95
N ILE A 26 -2.24 -3.92 -0.74
CA ILE A 26 -3.00 -5.14 -0.50
C ILE A 26 -4.35 -4.74 0.07
N VAL A 27 -5.42 -5.36 -0.39
CA VAL A 27 -6.79 -5.06 0.04
C VAL A 27 -7.45 -6.32 0.57
N ARG A 28 -8.05 -6.22 1.75
CA ARG A 28 -8.95 -7.24 2.31
C ARG A 28 -10.40 -6.84 2.07
N SER A 29 -11.16 -7.69 1.40
CA SER A 29 -12.59 -7.52 1.18
C SER A 29 -13.39 -7.73 2.47
N LYS A 30 -14.71 -7.46 2.46
CA LYS A 30 -15.57 -7.71 3.63
C LYS A 30 -15.80 -9.20 3.85
N GLU A 31 -15.71 -9.96 2.77
CA GLU A 31 -15.84 -11.42 2.69
C GLU A 31 -14.56 -12.12 3.18
N GLY A 32 -13.51 -11.36 3.51
CA GLY A 32 -12.25 -11.87 4.05
C GLY A 32 -11.19 -12.19 3.00
N GLU A 33 -11.50 -12.01 1.72
CA GLU A 33 -10.55 -12.28 0.63
C GLU A 33 -9.44 -11.22 0.60
N VAL A 34 -8.20 -11.68 0.51
CA VAL A 34 -7.01 -10.81 0.42
C VAL A 34 -6.49 -10.83 -1.00
N SER A 35 -6.38 -9.66 -1.62
CA SER A 35 -5.84 -9.55 -2.98
C SER A 35 -4.93 -8.34 -3.16
N ILE A 36 -4.00 -8.44 -4.12
CA ILE A 36 -3.14 -7.33 -4.52
C ILE A 36 -3.96 -6.35 -5.36
N ASP A 37 -3.79 -5.05 -5.09
CA ASP A 37 -4.41 -3.95 -5.83
C ASP A 37 -3.36 -3.02 -6.44
N LEU A 38 -2.98 -3.29 -7.69
CA LEU A 38 -2.07 -2.42 -8.44
C LEU A 38 -2.75 -1.11 -8.90
N THR A 39 -4.08 -1.08 -8.97
CA THR A 39 -4.84 0.07 -9.49
C THR A 39 -5.09 1.12 -8.41
N GLY A 40 -5.12 0.71 -7.14
CA GLY A 40 -5.51 1.54 -6.00
C GLY A 40 -7.02 1.84 -5.95
N LYS A 41 -7.84 1.13 -6.72
CA LYS A 41 -9.29 1.34 -6.83
C LYS A 41 -10.11 0.22 -6.18
N LYS A 42 -9.51 -0.88 -5.74
CA LYS A 42 -10.27 -1.98 -5.12
C LYS A 42 -10.89 -1.54 -3.79
N SER A 43 -12.14 -1.94 -3.59
CA SER A 43 -12.93 -1.71 -2.38
C SER A 43 -12.49 -2.65 -1.26
N GLY A 44 -12.42 -2.15 -0.03
CA GLY A 44 -12.01 -2.93 1.14
C GLY A 44 -10.98 -2.21 2.01
N ARG A 45 -10.50 -2.90 3.05
CA ARG A 45 -9.45 -2.36 3.94
C ARG A 45 -8.10 -2.51 3.26
N GLY A 46 -7.46 -1.38 2.96
CA GLY A 46 -6.16 -1.34 2.30
C GLY A 46 -4.99 -1.26 3.28
N ALA A 47 -3.92 -1.97 2.98
CA ALA A 47 -2.60 -1.86 3.59
C ALA A 47 -1.55 -1.61 2.49
N TYR A 48 -0.45 -0.93 2.85
CA TYR A 48 0.66 -0.69 1.93
C TYR A 48 1.91 -1.40 2.44
N LEU A 49 2.59 -2.10 1.54
CA LEU A 49 3.91 -2.69 1.77
C LEU A 49 4.92 -2.08 0.81
N SER A 50 6.17 -1.95 1.24
CA SER A 50 7.26 -1.55 0.35
C SER A 50 7.45 -2.59 -0.76
N LYS A 51 7.78 -2.12 -1.96
CA LYS A 51 8.03 -2.97 -3.14
C LYS A 51 9.43 -3.59 -3.10
N ASP A 52 9.76 -4.23 -1.98
CA ASP A 52 10.99 -4.98 -1.76
C ASP A 52 10.69 -6.31 -1.09
N LYS A 53 11.53 -7.30 -1.36
CA LYS A 53 11.31 -8.69 -0.93
C LYS A 53 11.31 -8.81 0.60
N GLU A 54 12.17 -8.06 1.27
CA GLU A 54 12.35 -8.11 2.73
C GLU A 54 11.07 -7.65 3.44
N SER A 55 10.54 -6.49 3.06
CA SER A 55 9.29 -5.95 3.62
C SER A 55 8.10 -6.86 3.35
N ILE A 56 8.10 -7.59 2.24
CA ILE A 56 7.03 -8.53 1.89
C ILE A 56 7.12 -9.81 2.72
N LEU A 57 8.32 -10.34 2.96
CA LEU A 57 8.53 -11.56 3.76
C LEU A 57 8.35 -11.33 5.26
N GLN A 58 8.56 -10.10 5.74
CA GLN A 58 8.38 -9.72 7.13
C GLN A 58 6.90 -9.54 7.52
N ALA A 59 6.02 -9.27 6.55
CA ALA A 59 4.62 -8.93 6.74
C ALA A 59 3.71 -10.17 6.89
#